data_AF-A0A4U0HGX1-F1
#
_entry.id   AF-A0A4U0HGX1-F1
#
_cell.length_a   1.000
_cell.length_b   1.000
_cell.length_c   1.000
_cell.angle_alpha   90.00
_cell.angle_beta   90.00
_cell.angle_gamma   90.00
#
_symmetry.space_group_name_H-M   'P 1'
#
loop_
_entity.id
_entity.type
_entity.pdbx_description
1 polymer ?
#
loop_
_entity_poly.entity_id
_entity_poly.type
_entity_poly.pdbx_seq_one_letter_code
_entity_poly.pdbx_strand_id
1 'polypeptide(L)'
;MSAFLVFLAIAVAGAAAVAASGRWGRKKSGGAEDAGGGWEVGHVAALQGLSEHEARLPAVLLPEHPRAEDLDSLRFSTALRGYRMDQVDEVLEVLRAELGAKERLIRQMSQSQHDGGSRHDGGAHPAREG
;
A
#
# COMPACT_ATOMS: atom_id res chain seq x y z
N MET A 1 14.96 12.03 31.26
CA MET A 1 15.99 11.23 31.98
C MET A 1 15.76 9.72 31.93
N SER A 2 14.55 9.21 31.63
CA SER A 2 14.30 7.76 31.53
C SER A 2 14.80 7.10 30.23
N ALA A 3 14.69 7.76 29.07
CA ALA A 3 15.11 7.18 27.79
C ALA A 3 16.62 6.85 27.74
N PHE A 4 17.44 7.69 28.38
CA PHE A 4 18.89 7.46 28.47
C PHE A 4 19.23 6.23 29.32
N LEU A 5 18.46 5.99 30.40
CA LEU A 5 18.62 4.81 31.26
C LEU A 5 18.18 3.53 30.54
N VAL A 6 17.10 3.57 29.75
CA VAL A 6 16.66 2.44 28.93
C VAL A 6 17.70 2.09 27.86
N PHE A 7 18.25 3.11 27.18
CA PHE A 7 19.29 2.90 26.18
C PHE A 7 20.58 2.34 26.80
N LEU A 8 20.98 2.85 27.97
CA LEU A 8 22.13 2.34 28.72
C LEU A 8 21.89 0.89 29.18
N ALA A 9 20.69 0.55 29.64
CA ALA A 9 20.34 -0.82 30.04
C ALA A 9 20.44 -1.80 28.87
N ILE A 10 19.92 -1.42 27.69
CA ILE A 10 20.02 -2.23 26.47
C ILE A 10 21.49 -2.38 26.04
N ALA A 11 22.27 -1.30 26.08
CA ALA A 11 23.69 -1.33 25.71
C ALA A 11 24.52 -2.23 26.64
N VAL A 12 24.27 -2.17 27.96
CA VAL A 12 24.96 -3.02 28.95
C VAL A 12 24.55 -4.49 28.79
N ALA A 13 23.26 -4.77 28.58
CA ALA A 13 22.78 -6.13 28.33
C ALA A 13 23.40 -6.73 27.06
N GLY A 14 23.50 -5.93 25.99
CA GLY A 14 24.17 -6.32 24.75
C GLY A 14 25.67 -6.58 24.94
N ALA A 15 26.37 -5.69 25.65
CA ALA A 15 27.79 -5.85 25.92
C ALA A 15 28.10 -7.09 26.78
N ALA A 16 27.27 -7.37 27.79
CA ALA A 16 27.40 -8.57 28.63
C ALA A 16 27.16 -9.86 27.83
N ALA A 17 26.18 -9.88 26.93
CA ALA A 17 25.93 -11.01 26.04
C ALA A 17 27.11 -11.26 25.09
N VAL A 18 27.71 -10.20 24.53
CA VAL A 18 28.88 -10.31 23.65
C VAL A 18 30.12 -10.79 24.42
N ALA A 19 30.36 -10.27 25.63
CA ALA A 19 31.47 -10.71 26.48
C ALA A 19 31.32 -12.17 26.93
N ALA A 20 30.10 -12.60 27.28
CA ALA A 20 29.79 -13.99 27.63
C ALA A 20 29.95 -14.95 26.43
N SER A 21 29.73 -14.47 25.20
CA SER A 21 29.89 -15.29 23.99
C SER A 21 31.36 -15.55 23.59
N GLY A 22 32.34 -15.01 24.32
CA GLY A 22 33.76 -15.35 24.18
C GLY A 22 34.38 -15.05 22.80
N ARG A 23 33.66 -14.38 21.90
CA ARG A 23 34.07 -14.19 20.50
C ARG A 23 34.98 -12.98 20.29
N TRP A 24 35.39 -12.32 21.38
CA TRP A 24 36.27 -11.16 21.36
C TRP A 24 37.67 -11.52 21.85
N GLY A 25 38.45 -12.20 21.02
CA GLY A 25 39.91 -12.23 21.21
C GLY A 25 40.64 -13.47 20.70
N ARG A 26 41.17 -13.40 19.47
CA ARG A 26 42.63 -13.58 19.25
C ARG A 26 43.03 -13.20 17.82
N LYS A 27 43.73 -12.08 17.71
CA LYS A 27 44.68 -11.84 16.61
C LYS A 27 45.81 -12.85 16.80
N LYS A 28 45.95 -13.86 15.92
CA LYS A 28 47.15 -14.70 15.88
C LYS A 28 47.56 -14.96 14.43
N SER A 29 48.64 -14.28 14.06
CA SER A 29 49.51 -14.59 12.94
C SER A 29 50.01 -16.04 12.99
N GLY A 30 49.99 -16.71 11.84
CA GLY A 30 50.77 -17.94 11.62
C GLY A 30 49.96 -19.09 11.04
N GLY A 31 50.16 -19.34 9.75
CA GLY A 31 50.42 -20.67 9.19
C GLY A 31 49.38 -21.77 9.31
N ALA A 32 48.93 -22.20 8.12
CA ALA A 32 48.67 -23.58 7.72
C ALA A 32 47.49 -24.36 8.35
N GLU A 33 46.61 -24.76 7.42
CA GLU A 33 45.88 -26.03 7.35
C GLU A 33 44.60 -26.22 8.20
N ASP A 34 43.54 -26.56 7.47
CA ASP A 34 42.32 -27.28 7.87
C ASP A 34 41.47 -26.75 9.03
N ALA A 35 40.43 -26.00 8.66
CA ALA A 35 39.03 -26.34 8.99
C ALA A 35 38.11 -25.26 8.41
N GLY A 36 37.40 -25.61 7.34
CA GLY A 36 36.28 -24.80 6.83
C GLY A 36 35.16 -24.76 7.85
N GLY A 37 35.18 -23.76 8.74
CA GLY A 37 34.08 -23.47 9.67
C GLY A 37 32.90 -22.87 8.92
N GLY A 38 32.09 -23.72 8.31
CA GLY A 38 30.83 -23.36 7.69
C GLY A 38 29.90 -22.71 8.70
N TRP A 39 29.21 -21.67 8.26
CA TRP A 39 28.06 -21.10 8.93
C TRP A 39 27.02 -22.22 9.04
N GLU A 40 26.96 -22.92 10.18
CA GLU A 40 25.83 -23.80 10.44
C GLU A 40 24.61 -22.92 10.61
N VAL A 41 23.87 -22.79 9.50
CA VAL A 41 22.50 -22.32 9.49
C VAL A 41 21.75 -23.22 10.46
N GLY A 42 21.48 -22.73 11.66
CA GLY A 42 20.67 -23.43 12.63
C GLY A 42 19.37 -23.82 11.93
N HIS A 43 19.18 -25.12 11.76
CA HIS A 43 17.96 -25.68 11.20
C HIS A 43 16.86 -25.35 12.20
N VAL A 44 16.21 -24.19 12.01
CA VAL A 44 14.98 -23.87 12.71
C VAL A 44 14.05 -25.03 12.39
N ALA A 45 13.76 -25.86 13.40
CA ALA A 45 12.77 -26.91 13.27
C ALA A 45 11.54 -26.23 12.68
N ALA A 46 11.20 -26.60 11.44
CA ALA A 46 10.11 -26.00 10.71
C ALA A 46 8.94 -25.92 11.69
N LEU A 47 8.52 -24.69 12.04
CA LEU A 47 7.34 -24.46 12.86
C LEU A 47 6.14 -24.93 12.02
N GLN A 48 5.94 -26.26 12.02
CA GLN A 48 4.82 -27.00 11.45
C GLN A 48 3.58 -26.57 12.22
N GLY A 49 3.03 -25.42 11.86
CA GLY A 49 1.93 -24.79 12.60
C GLY A 49 1.72 -23.32 12.26
N LEU A 50 2.72 -22.64 11.70
CA LEU A 50 2.48 -21.36 11.06
C LEU A 50 2.01 -21.64 9.63
N SER A 51 0.69 -21.67 9.43
CA SER A 51 0.12 -21.55 8.09
C SER A 51 0.78 -20.36 7.40
N GLU A 52 1.30 -20.54 6.19
CA GLU A 52 1.67 -19.39 5.35
C GLU A 52 0.48 -18.43 5.38
N HIS A 53 0.69 -17.26 5.99
CA HIS A 53 -0.34 -16.24 6.01
C HIS A 53 -0.43 -15.74 4.58
N GLU A 54 -1.35 -16.31 3.82
CA GLU A 54 -1.61 -15.90 2.45
C GLU A 54 -2.03 -14.44 2.50
N ALA A 55 -1.08 -13.56 2.18
CA ALA A 55 -1.28 -12.12 2.08
C ALA A 55 -2.17 -11.87 0.87
N ARG A 56 -3.46 -12.12 1.05
CA ARG A 56 -4.50 -11.89 0.05
C ARG A 56 -4.76 -10.39 0.01
N LEU A 57 -3.88 -9.67 -0.65
CA LEU A 57 -4.12 -8.29 -1.03
C LEU A 57 -4.72 -8.33 -2.44
N PRO A 58 -6.05 -8.23 -2.60
CA PRO A 58 -6.57 -7.92 -3.90
C PRO A 58 -6.11 -6.50 -4.23
N ALA A 59 -5.31 -6.35 -5.28
CA ALA A 59 -5.21 -5.07 -5.95
C ALA A 59 -6.59 -4.83 -6.59
N VAL A 60 -7.54 -4.30 -5.80
CA VAL A 60 -8.77 -3.74 -6.35
C VAL A 60 -8.31 -2.47 -7.04
N LEU A 61 -7.99 -2.60 -8.32
CA LEU A 61 -7.71 -1.48 -9.19
C LEU A 61 -9.02 -0.77 -9.48
N LEU A 62 -8.93 0.54 -9.64
CA LEU A 62 -10.06 1.31 -10.16
C LEU A 62 -10.41 0.80 -11.57
N PRO A 63 -11.70 0.78 -11.94
CA PRO A 63 -12.10 0.52 -13.31
C PRO A 63 -11.57 1.63 -14.23
N GLU A 64 -11.57 1.42 -15.55
CA GLU A 64 -11.07 2.43 -16.51
C GLU A 64 -11.74 3.81 -16.35
N HIS A 65 -13.00 3.81 -15.92
CA HIS A 65 -13.78 5.02 -15.65
C HIS A 65 -14.26 5.00 -14.20
N PRO A 66 -13.40 5.42 -13.23
CA PRO A 66 -13.73 5.38 -11.82
C PRO A 66 -14.85 6.35 -11.49
N ARG A 67 -15.74 5.90 -10.62
CA ARG A 67 -16.80 6.70 -9.99
C ARG A 67 -16.46 7.02 -8.54
N ALA A 68 -17.14 8.02 -7.99
CA ALA A 68 -16.96 8.44 -6.60
C ALA A 68 -17.16 7.29 -5.60
N GLU A 69 -18.08 6.37 -5.89
CA GLU A 69 -18.36 5.19 -5.05
C GLU A 69 -17.28 4.10 -5.15
N ASP A 70 -16.52 4.05 -6.24
CA ASP A 70 -15.48 3.04 -6.41
C ASP A 70 -14.32 3.26 -5.43
N LEU A 71 -14.12 4.50 -4.98
CA LEU A 71 -13.09 4.87 -4.00
C LEU A 71 -13.31 4.19 -2.62
N ASP A 72 -14.54 3.85 -2.25
CA ASP A 72 -14.83 3.13 -0.98
C ASP A 72 -14.26 1.71 -0.93
N SER A 73 -14.13 1.11 -2.11
CA SER A 73 -13.69 -0.28 -2.25
C SER A 73 -12.17 -0.42 -2.26
N LEU A 74 -11.44 0.68 -2.38
CA LEU A 74 -9.98 0.67 -2.47
C LEU A 74 -9.34 0.17 -1.18
N ARG A 75 -8.40 -0.76 -1.32
CA ARG A 75 -7.61 -1.30 -0.22
C ARG A 75 -6.14 -1.22 -0.59
N PHE A 76 -5.38 -0.50 0.23
CA PHE A 76 -3.95 -0.31 0.04
C PHE A 76 -3.18 -1.24 0.98
N SER A 77 -2.14 -1.89 0.46
CA SER A 77 -1.19 -2.67 1.26
C SER A 77 -0.27 -1.76 2.07
N THR A 78 0.09 -2.16 3.29
CA THR A 78 1.10 -1.47 4.09
C THR A 78 2.52 -1.85 3.64
N ALA A 79 3.43 -0.87 3.56
CA ALA A 79 4.83 -1.08 3.22
C ALA A 79 5.78 -0.44 4.24
N LEU A 80 7.04 -0.91 4.31
CA LEU A 80 8.10 -0.40 5.20
C LEU A 80 8.30 1.13 5.07
N ARG A 81 8.04 1.66 3.88
CA ARG A 81 7.91 3.09 3.61
C ARG A 81 6.67 3.29 2.77
N GLY A 82 5.82 4.23 3.17
CA GLY A 82 4.58 4.53 2.49
C GLY A 82 4.01 5.86 2.97
N TYR A 83 2.95 6.31 2.30
CA TYR A 83 2.15 7.42 2.78
C TYR A 83 1.41 7.02 4.07
N ARG A 84 1.13 7.99 4.93
CA ARG A 84 0.36 7.73 6.14
C ARG A 84 -1.11 7.54 5.78
N MET A 85 -1.75 6.56 6.44
CA MET A 85 -3.13 6.17 6.15
C MET A 85 -4.11 7.33 6.28
N ASP A 86 -4.01 8.13 7.33
CA ASP A 86 -4.86 9.31 7.56
C ASP A 86 -4.72 10.37 6.46
N GLN A 87 -3.51 10.60 5.95
CA GLN A 87 -3.29 11.54 4.86
C GLN A 87 -3.87 11.03 3.54
N VAL A 88 -3.73 9.72 3.28
CA VAL A 88 -4.33 9.09 2.10
C VAL A 88 -5.85 9.14 2.21
N ASP A 89 -6.41 8.85 3.38
CA ASP A 89 -7.85 8.88 3.63
C ASP A 89 -8.43 10.29 3.44
N GLU A 90 -7.75 11.32 3.94
CA GLU A 90 -8.15 12.72 3.75
C GLU A 90 -8.17 13.11 2.26
N VAL A 91 -7.13 12.73 1.51
CA VAL A 91 -7.05 13.00 0.07
C VAL A 91 -8.14 12.23 -0.70
N LEU A 92 -8.40 10.98 -0.34
CA LEU A 92 -9.45 10.18 -0.96
C LEU A 92 -10.84 10.76 -0.71
N GLU A 93 -11.09 11.32 0.48
CA GLU A 93 -12.37 11.97 0.78
C GLU A 93 -12.58 13.24 -0.04
N VAL A 94 -11.55 14.09 -0.16
CA VAL A 94 -11.61 15.25 -1.06
C VAL A 94 -11.82 14.82 -2.51
N LEU A 95 -11.10 13.79 -2.97
CA LEU A 95 -11.22 13.28 -4.33
C LEU A 95 -12.62 12.72 -4.63
N ARG A 96 -13.22 12.01 -3.67
CA ARG A 96 -14.60 11.52 -3.76
C ARG A 96 -15.59 12.66 -3.96
N ALA A 97 -15.48 13.72 -3.16
CA ALA A 97 -16.38 14.87 -3.24
C ALA A 97 -16.30 15.54 -4.62
N GLU A 98 -15.07 15.75 -5.11
CA GLU A 98 -14.79 16.34 -6.43
C GLU A 98 -15.30 15.46 -7.58
N LEU A 99 -15.04 14.16 -7.53
CA LEU A 99 -15.48 13.22 -8.55
C LEU A 99 -17.01 13.16 -8.60
N GLY A 100 -17.67 13.10 -7.44
CA GLY A 100 -19.12 13.15 -7.35
C GLY A 100 -19.72 14.47 -7.87
N ALA A 101 -19.03 15.60 -7.68
CA ALA A 101 -19.45 16.88 -8.25
C ALA A 101 -19.37 16.87 -9.79
N LYS A 102 -18.27 16.35 -10.35
CA LYS A 102 -18.09 16.21 -11.80
C LYS A 102 -19.13 15.27 -12.41
N GLU A 103 -19.41 14.14 -11.78
CA GLU A 103 -20.45 13.20 -12.24
C GLU A 103 -21.84 13.85 -12.30
N ARG A 104 -22.21 14.63 -11.28
CA ARG A 104 -23.48 15.37 -11.27
C ARG A 104 -23.55 16.38 -12.40
N LEU A 105 -22.44 17.10 -12.65
CA LEU A 105 -22.36 18.09 -13.72
C LEU A 105 -22.51 17.44 -15.10
N ILE A 106 -21.78 16.34 -15.35
CA ILE A 106 -21.88 15.58 -16.60
C ILE A 106 -23.32 15.11 -16.81
N ARG A 107 -23.95 14.54 -15.78
CA ARG A 107 -25.34 14.07 -15.84
C ARG A 107 -26.30 15.20 -16.21
N GLN A 108 -26.15 16.38 -15.62
CA GLN A 108 -26.97 17.55 -15.91
C GLN A 108 -26.82 18.02 -17.37
N MET A 109 -25.58 18.07 -17.87
CA MET A 109 -25.30 18.47 -19.26
C MET A 109 -25.83 17.44 -20.26
N SER A 110 -25.71 16.15 -19.97
CA SER A 110 -26.23 15.08 -20.83
C SER A 110 -27.77 15.13 -20.93
N GLN A 111 -28.47 15.42 -19.83
CA GLN A 111 -29.94 15.55 -19.82
C GLN A 111 -30.41 16.74 -20.66
N SER A 112 -29.77 17.90 -20.51
CA SER A 112 -30.13 19.11 -21.26
C SER A 112 -29.94 18.94 -22.78
N GLN A 113 -28.93 18.19 -23.21
CA GLN A 113 -28.69 17.88 -24.63
C GLN A 113 -29.74 16.91 -25.18
N HIS A 114 -30.14 15.90 -24.39
CA HIS A 114 -31.15 14.93 -24.82
C HIS A 114 -32.54 15.56 -24.97
N ASP A 115 -32.90 16.49 -24.07
CA ASP A 115 -34.16 17.24 -24.12
C ASP A 115 -34.19 18.24 -25.29
N GLY A 116 -33.05 18.82 -25.66
CA GLY A 116 -32.92 19.74 -26.80
C GLY A 116 -33.02 19.04 -28.16
N GLY A 117 -32.42 17.85 -28.30
CA GLY A 117 -32.47 17.06 -29.54
C GLY A 117 -33.87 16.51 -29.84
N SER A 118 -34.62 16.13 -28.80
CA SER A 118 -35.99 15.58 -28.94
C SER A 118 -37.02 16.62 -29.42
N ARG A 119 -36.71 17.93 -29.31
CA ARG A 119 -37.58 19.01 -29.79
C ARG A 119 -37.34 19.37 -31.26
N HIS A 120 -36.26 18.90 -31.90
CA HIS A 120 -35.87 19.36 -33.24
C HIS A 120 -36.32 18.45 -34.40
N ASP A 121 -36.87 17.26 -34.14
CA ASP A 121 -37.27 16.28 -35.19
C ASP A 121 -38.77 16.28 -35.53
N GLY A 122 -39.57 17.19 -34.96
CA GLY A 122 -41.02 17.29 -35.19
C GLY A 122 -41.46 18.33 -36.25
N GLY A 123 -40.50 19.07 -36.83
CA GLY A 123 -40.76 20.16 -37.78
C GLY A 123 -40.99 19.66 -39.20
N ALA A 124 -42.25 19.31 -39.49
CA ALA A 124 -42.79 18.94 -40.79
C ALA A 124 -42.06 19.53 -42.02
N HIS A 125 -41.75 18.66 -42.98
CA HIS A 125 -41.44 19.04 -44.35
C HIS A 125 -42.75 19.41 -45.05
N PRO A 126 -43.07 20.68 -45.32
CA PRO A 126 -44.24 20.99 -46.14
C PRO A 126 -43.94 20.50 -47.56
N ALA A 127 -44.74 19.53 -48.00
CA ALA A 127 -44.78 19.08 -49.38
C ALA A 127 -44.90 20.31 -50.29
N ARG A 128 -43.92 20.48 -51.17
CA ARG A 128 -43.92 21.52 -52.18
C ARG A 128 -44.87 21.06 -53.28
N GLU A 129 -46.13 21.46 -53.19
CA GLU A 129 -47.11 21.29 -54.26
C GLU A 129 -46.69 22.09 -55.50
N GLY A 130 -46.97 21.51 -56.68
CA GLY A 130 -46.41 21.90 -57.98
C GLY A 130 -47.14 23.00 -58.73
#